data_AF-P55897-F1
#
_entry.id   AF-P55897-F1
#
_cell.length_a   1.000
_cell.length_b   1.000
_cell.length_c   1.000
_cell.angle_alpha   90.00
_cell.angle_beta   90.00
_cell.angle_gamma   90.00
#
_symmetry.space_group_name_H-M   'P 1'
#
loop_
_entity.id
_entity.type
_entity.pdbx_description
1 polymer ?
#
loop_
_entity_poly.entity_id
_entity_poly.type
_entity_poly.pdbx_seq_one_letter_code
_entity_poly.pdbx_strand_id
1 'polypeptide(L)' 'AGRGKQGGKVRAKAKTRSSRAGLQFPVGRVHRLLRKGNY' A
#
# COMPACT_ATOMS: atom_id res chain seq x y z
N ALA A 1 0.80 -21.98 -9.06
CA ALA A 1 1.79 -21.19 -9.84
C ALA A 1 1.15 -19.88 -10.27
N GLY A 2 1.72 -18.71 -9.97
CA GLY A 2 1.13 -17.44 -10.43
C GLY A 2 1.45 -16.23 -9.55
N ARG A 3 2.71 -15.85 -9.46
CA ARG A 3 3.12 -14.61 -8.76
C ARG A 3 4.16 -13.89 -9.62
N GLY A 4 3.69 -13.20 -10.64
CA GLY A 4 4.59 -12.62 -11.62
C GLY A 4 3.90 -11.78 -12.68
N LYS A 5 3.28 -10.67 -12.30
CA LYS A 5 3.02 -9.55 -13.22
C LYS A 5 3.30 -8.29 -12.44
N GLN A 6 3.97 -7.33 -13.07
CA GLN A 6 4.43 -6.09 -12.45
C GLN A 6 5.70 -6.24 -11.55
N GLY A 7 6.87 -6.54 -12.12
CA GLY A 7 8.17 -6.54 -11.39
C GLY A 7 9.34 -5.77 -12.02
N GLY A 8 9.25 -5.31 -13.27
CA GLY A 8 10.35 -4.62 -13.97
C GLY A 8 9.96 -3.20 -14.39
N LYS A 9 10.95 -2.30 -14.48
CA LYS A 9 10.89 -0.84 -14.73
C LYS A 9 10.71 0.00 -13.46
N VAL A 10 11.51 1.06 -13.32
CA VAL A 10 11.40 2.07 -12.25
C VAL A 10 9.97 2.58 -12.23
N ARG A 11 9.19 2.15 -11.24
CA ARG A 11 7.78 2.51 -11.16
C ARG A 11 7.68 3.93 -10.65
N ALA A 12 6.98 4.78 -11.39
CA ALA A 12 6.39 5.97 -10.82
C ALA A 12 5.67 5.60 -9.51
N LYS A 13 5.75 6.48 -8.51
CA LYS A 13 5.14 6.23 -7.20
C LYS A 13 3.65 5.96 -7.41
N ALA A 14 3.21 4.72 -7.20
CA ALA A 14 1.80 4.37 -7.32
C ALA A 14 0.97 5.23 -6.36
N LYS A 15 -0.23 5.64 -6.79
CA LYS A 15 -1.19 6.38 -5.96
C LYS A 15 -1.32 5.71 -4.59
N THR A 16 -1.19 6.49 -3.51
CA THR A 16 -1.20 5.97 -2.14
C THR A 16 -2.57 5.39 -1.79
N ARG A 17 -2.62 4.45 -0.83
CA ARG A 17 -3.90 3.87 -0.35
C ARG A 17 -4.86 4.93 0.19
N SER A 18 -4.33 5.94 0.88
CA SER A 18 -5.10 7.10 1.34
C SER A 18 -5.73 7.85 0.18
N SER A 19 -4.94 8.20 -0.85
CA SER A 19 -5.44 8.93 -2.03
C SER A 19 -6.46 8.13 -2.85
N ARG A 20 -6.38 6.80 -2.86
CA ARG A 20 -7.42 5.94 -3.48
C ARG A 20 -8.73 5.93 -2.72
N ALA A 21 -8.69 6.10 -1.40
CA ALA A 21 -9.85 6.06 -0.52
C ALA A 21 -10.47 7.43 -0.21
N GLY A 22 -9.88 8.54 -0.67
CA GLY A 22 -10.26 9.89 -0.21
C GLY A 22 -9.86 10.19 1.25
N LEU A 23 -8.97 9.35 1.79
CA LEU A 23 -8.39 9.38 3.13
C LEU A 23 -7.42 10.55 3.37
N GLN A 24 -7.62 11.41 4.38
CA GLN A 24 -6.54 12.32 4.85
C GLN A 24 -5.54 11.61 5.78
N PHE A 25 -5.99 10.60 6.52
CA PHE A 25 -5.12 9.86 7.42
C PHE A 25 -4.36 8.72 6.68
N PRO A 26 -3.23 8.25 7.23
CA PRO A 26 -2.37 7.29 6.54
C PRO A 26 -2.90 5.85 6.63
N VAL A 27 -3.83 5.48 5.74
CA VAL A 27 -4.41 4.12 5.62
C VAL A 27 -3.35 3.03 5.54
N GLY A 28 -2.18 3.34 4.97
CA GLY A 28 -1.08 2.39 4.92
C GLY A 28 -0.41 2.09 6.27
N ARG A 29 -0.41 3.07 7.17
CA ARG A 29 0.11 2.97 8.54
C ARG A 29 -0.88 2.20 9.41
N VAL A 30 -2.09 2.75 9.60
CA VAL A 30 -3.36 2.02 9.42
C VAL A 30 -3.27 0.50 9.48
N HIS A 31 -3.34 -0.05 8.28
CA HIS A 31 -3.20 -1.45 7.96
C HIS A 31 -1.95 -2.09 8.55
N ARG A 32 -0.76 -1.45 8.46
CA ARG A 32 0.49 -2.07 8.92
C ARG A 32 0.45 -2.38 10.40
N LEU A 33 0.00 -1.45 11.25
CA LEU A 33 0.01 -1.70 12.67
C LEU A 33 -1.06 -2.70 13.09
N LEU A 34 -2.27 -2.64 12.51
CA LEU A 34 -3.30 -3.68 12.72
C LEU A 34 -2.80 -5.07 12.30
N ARG A 35 -1.96 -5.14 11.26
CA ARG A 35 -1.39 -6.42 10.78
C ARG A 35 -0.21 -6.90 11.62
N LYS A 36 0.62 -6.00 12.14
CA LYS A 36 1.81 -6.34 12.95
C LYS A 36 1.45 -6.57 14.42
N GLY A 37 0.33 -6.02 14.90
CA GLY A 37 -0.05 -6.08 16.32
C GLY A 37 0.80 -5.17 17.21
N ASN A 38 1.46 -4.16 16.63
CA ASN A 38 2.18 -3.12 17.38
C ASN A 38 1.29 -1.89 17.61
N TYR A 39 0.00 -2.15 17.78
CA TYR A 39 -1.05 -1.30 18.36
C TYR A 39 -1.88 -2.18 19.26
#